data_AF-A0A0Q5ZJG6-F1
#
_entry.id   AF-A0A0Q5ZJG6-F1
#
_cell.length_a   1.000
_cell.length_b   1.000
_cell.length_c   1.000
_cell.angle_alpha   90.00
_cell.angle_beta   90.00
_cell.angle_gamma   90.00
#
_symmetry.space_group_name_H-M   'P 1'
#
loop_
_entity.id
_entity.type
_entity.pdbx_description
1 polymer ?
#
loop_
_entity_poly.entity_id
_entity_poly.type
_entity_poly.pdbx_seq_one_letter_code
_entity_poly.pdbx_strand_id
1 'polypeptide(L)'
;MKSLAMAVLSLSMAAAASAQADPGLKITRNGSQPSAPGPAENFTGAVRVDSRFSAEAPARVGGGLVTFESGARTAWHTHPLGQTLIVTQGLGLVQAWGGPVQEIRPGDVVWIPPGAKHWHGASPTHGMAHYAIAEQLEGKAVDWLEKVSDPQYRAARQAPAASSAPAPASPTPAQRLLGDVNPKLAQLTDDVLFGDVWARPGLSPRDRSLATVSALIAMNRPDQLRSHLQRARDNGLTEQELVEAITHLAFYAGWPSAVTASTVAREVFRQK
;
A
#
# COMPACT_ATOMS: atom_id res chain seq x y z
N MET A 1 -1.84 77.79 9.70
CA MET A 1 -1.52 76.76 10.72
C MET A 1 -2.50 75.61 10.50
N LYS A 2 -2.02 74.49 9.93
CA LYS A 2 -1.87 73.16 10.59
C LYS A 2 -3.24 72.52 10.93
N SER A 3 -3.65 71.32 10.48
CA SER A 3 -2.92 70.17 9.95
C SER A 3 -3.84 69.22 9.16
N LEU A 4 -3.31 68.59 8.12
CA LEU A 4 -3.82 67.35 7.52
C LEU A 4 -3.56 66.18 8.49
N ALA A 5 -4.57 65.34 8.73
CA ALA A 5 -4.41 64.06 9.42
C ALA A 5 -3.96 62.99 8.41
N MET A 6 -2.74 62.48 8.59
CA MET A 6 -2.15 61.42 7.78
C MET A 6 -2.47 60.07 8.44
N ALA A 7 -3.31 59.26 7.81
CA ALA A 7 -3.56 57.89 8.25
C ALA A 7 -2.37 57.01 7.84
N VAL A 8 -1.60 56.55 8.82
CA VAL A 8 -0.52 55.58 8.61
C VAL A 8 -1.14 54.18 8.58
N LEU A 9 -1.24 53.59 7.39
CA LEU A 9 -1.53 52.17 7.22
C LEU A 9 -0.26 51.38 7.59
N SER A 10 -0.23 50.80 8.79
CA SER A 10 0.81 49.88 9.21
C SER A 10 0.62 48.52 8.52
N LEU A 11 1.43 48.27 7.50
CA LEU A 11 1.54 46.95 6.87
C LEU A 11 2.27 46.00 7.83
N SER A 12 1.55 45.12 8.52
CA SER A 12 2.15 44.06 9.33
C SER A 12 2.73 42.99 8.42
N MET A 13 4.05 43.00 8.22
CA MET A 13 4.75 41.83 7.67
C MET A 13 4.69 40.70 8.70
N ALA A 14 3.85 39.69 8.45
CA ALA A 14 3.99 38.41 9.12
C ALA A 14 5.34 37.81 8.69
N ALA A 15 6.34 37.91 9.56
CA ALA A 15 7.58 37.18 9.39
C ALA A 15 7.24 35.68 9.41
N ALA A 16 7.32 35.04 8.24
CA ALA A 16 7.34 33.59 8.18
C ALA A 16 8.55 33.14 9.00
N ALA A 17 8.31 32.56 10.17
CA ALA A 17 9.35 31.96 10.98
C ALA A 17 9.99 30.85 10.13
N SER A 18 11.17 31.14 9.57
CA SER A 18 12.03 30.11 9.02
C SER A 18 12.40 29.19 10.18
N ALA A 19 11.88 27.96 10.18
CA ALA A 19 12.34 26.95 11.11
C ALA A 19 13.86 26.83 10.94
N GLN A 20 14.61 27.30 11.93
CA GLN A 20 16.05 27.21 11.95
C GLN A 20 16.41 25.72 11.84
N ALA A 21 17.15 25.34 10.81
CA ALA A 21 17.58 23.96 10.64
C ALA A 21 18.44 23.54 11.84
N ASP A 22 18.08 22.44 12.49
CA ASP A 22 18.88 21.84 13.56
C ASP A 22 20.22 21.36 12.94
N PRO A 23 21.38 21.86 13.41
CA PRO A 23 22.68 21.50 12.85
C PRO A 23 23.04 20.01 13.00
N GLY A 24 22.32 19.24 13.85
CA GLY A 24 22.53 17.81 14.03
C GLY A 24 21.59 16.91 13.20
N LEU A 25 20.53 17.43 12.59
CA LEU A 25 19.51 16.62 11.91
C LEU A 25 19.70 16.64 10.39
N LYS A 26 19.99 15.48 9.80
CA LYS A 26 20.03 15.29 8.35
C LYS A 26 18.66 14.85 7.83
N ILE A 27 17.99 15.71 7.07
CA ILE A 27 16.72 15.38 6.41
C ILE A 27 16.97 15.13 4.92
N THR A 28 16.83 13.88 4.49
CA THR A 28 16.68 13.58 3.05
C THR A 28 15.22 13.78 2.67
N ARG A 29 14.94 14.88 1.95
CA ARG A 29 13.57 15.21 1.55
C ARG A 29 13.06 14.23 0.50
N ASN A 30 11.79 13.83 0.60
CA ASN A 30 11.15 13.04 -0.44
C ASN A 30 11.26 13.78 -1.80
N GLY A 31 11.56 13.05 -2.88
CA GLY A 31 11.81 13.59 -4.22
C GLY A 31 13.20 14.19 -4.44
N SER A 32 14.03 14.37 -3.40
CA SER A 32 15.42 14.87 -3.57
C SER A 32 16.36 13.82 -4.14
N GLN A 33 16.03 12.53 -4.00
CA GLN A 33 16.71 11.43 -4.64
C GLN A 33 15.83 10.86 -5.75
N PRO A 34 16.35 10.72 -6.99
CA PRO A 34 15.59 10.09 -8.05
C PRO A 34 15.43 8.59 -7.78
N SER A 35 14.27 8.07 -8.15
CA SER A 35 14.05 6.63 -8.30
C SER A 35 15.10 6.04 -9.23
N ALA A 36 15.57 4.81 -8.96
CA ALA A 36 16.36 4.09 -9.96
C ALA A 36 15.82 2.66 -10.17
N PRO A 37 15.97 2.12 -11.39
CA PRO A 37 15.63 0.72 -11.65
C PRO A 37 16.55 -0.21 -10.85
N GLY A 38 16.01 -1.35 -10.45
CA GLY A 38 16.82 -2.47 -9.95
C GLY A 38 17.74 -2.99 -11.07
N PRO A 39 19.05 -3.21 -10.81
CA PRO A 39 19.96 -3.72 -11.83
C PRO A 39 19.51 -5.09 -12.38
N ALA A 40 19.55 -5.25 -13.70
CA ALA A 40 19.00 -6.43 -14.38
C ALA A 40 19.71 -7.73 -14.00
N GLU A 41 20.93 -7.67 -13.49
CA GLU A 41 21.69 -8.77 -12.92
C GLU A 41 21.12 -9.24 -11.56
N ASN A 42 20.51 -8.34 -10.79
CA ASN A 42 20.03 -8.61 -9.42
C ASN A 42 18.52 -8.88 -9.35
N PHE A 43 17.76 -8.52 -10.39
CA PHE A 43 16.30 -8.64 -10.41
C PHE A 43 15.77 -9.30 -11.68
N THR A 44 14.69 -10.07 -11.56
CA THR A 44 13.89 -10.51 -12.71
C THR A 44 12.60 -9.69 -12.71
N GLY A 45 12.22 -9.13 -13.86
CA GLY A 45 11.07 -8.22 -13.98
C GLY A 45 11.39 -6.78 -13.60
N ALA A 46 10.38 -5.92 -13.64
CA ALA A 46 10.53 -4.49 -13.35
C ALA A 46 10.54 -4.22 -11.84
N VAL A 47 11.62 -3.58 -11.38
CA VAL A 47 11.82 -3.21 -9.97
C VAL A 47 12.29 -1.76 -9.89
N ARG A 48 11.73 -1.00 -8.96
CA ARG A 48 12.11 0.38 -8.67
C ARG A 48 12.61 0.49 -7.23
N VAL A 49 13.67 1.25 -7.01
CA VAL A 49 14.23 1.52 -5.68
C VAL A 49 14.16 3.03 -5.41
N ASP A 50 13.59 3.37 -4.26
CA ASP A 50 13.29 4.71 -3.77
C ASP A 50 13.79 4.89 -2.33
N SER A 51 13.82 6.13 -1.83
CA SER A 51 14.07 6.48 -0.42
C SER A 51 15.30 5.77 0.19
N ARG A 52 16.44 5.81 -0.52
CA ARG A 52 17.65 5.13 -0.08
C ARG A 52 18.27 5.84 1.11
N PHE A 53 18.72 5.05 2.07
CA PHE A 53 19.49 5.55 3.20
C PHE A 53 20.68 4.65 3.50
N SER A 54 21.75 5.26 3.98
CA SER A 54 22.92 4.59 4.51
C SER A 54 23.40 5.42 5.69
N ALA A 55 23.54 4.80 6.85
CA ALA A 55 24.12 5.46 8.00
C ALA A 55 25.64 5.63 7.80
N GLU A 56 26.18 6.65 8.44
CA GLU A 56 27.62 6.91 8.49
C GLU A 56 28.24 6.17 9.69
N ALA A 57 29.52 5.82 9.60
CA ALA A 57 30.22 5.14 10.68
C ALA A 57 30.08 5.92 12.00
N PRO A 58 29.88 5.23 13.16
CA PRO A 58 30.00 3.79 13.38
C PRO A 58 28.73 2.98 13.09
N ALA A 59 27.62 3.61 12.69
CA ALA A 59 26.42 2.89 12.30
C ALA A 59 26.62 2.20 10.95
N ARG A 60 25.95 1.05 10.78
CA ARG A 60 26.15 0.16 9.61
C ARG A 60 24.87 -0.07 8.80
N VAL A 61 23.75 0.46 9.27
CA VAL A 61 22.44 0.22 8.69
C VAL A 61 22.27 0.97 7.37
N GLY A 62 21.70 0.32 6.38
CA GLY A 62 21.25 0.93 5.15
C GLY A 62 19.99 0.25 4.64
N GLY A 63 19.42 0.83 3.60
CA GLY A 63 18.19 0.30 3.04
C GLY A 63 17.53 1.22 2.02
N GLY A 64 16.31 0.87 1.67
CA GLY A 64 15.46 1.64 0.79
C GLY A 64 14.08 1.02 0.64
N LEU A 65 13.18 1.77 0.01
CA LEU A 65 11.88 1.28 -0.44
C LEU A 65 12.07 0.58 -1.80
N VAL A 66 11.70 -0.69 -1.88
CA VAL A 66 11.77 -1.46 -3.12
C VAL A 66 10.35 -1.78 -3.57
N THR A 67 10.02 -1.42 -4.82
CA THR A 67 8.74 -1.70 -5.46
C THR A 67 8.95 -2.71 -6.58
N PHE A 68 8.21 -3.81 -6.54
CA PHE A 68 8.20 -4.88 -7.53
C PHE A 68 6.89 -4.83 -8.31
N GLU A 69 6.96 -4.80 -9.64
CA GLU A 69 5.80 -5.07 -10.48
C GLU A 69 5.39 -6.55 -10.37
N SER A 70 4.17 -6.89 -10.80
CA SER A 70 3.67 -8.28 -10.77
C SER A 70 4.68 -9.25 -11.42
N GLY A 71 5.02 -10.33 -10.72
CA GLY A 71 6.00 -11.31 -11.17
C GLY A 71 7.47 -10.91 -10.97
N ALA A 72 7.77 -9.67 -10.58
CA ALA A 72 9.14 -9.22 -10.36
C ALA A 72 9.68 -9.71 -9.01
N ARG A 73 10.96 -10.09 -8.97
CA ARG A 73 11.63 -10.65 -7.79
C ARG A 73 13.13 -10.43 -7.82
N THR A 74 13.75 -10.51 -6.65
CA THR A 74 15.22 -10.56 -6.53
C THR A 74 15.79 -11.85 -7.15
N ALA A 75 17.06 -11.83 -7.48
CA ALA A 75 17.89 -13.03 -7.54
C ALA A 75 17.99 -13.67 -6.13
N TRP A 76 18.46 -14.90 -6.08
CA TRP A 76 18.90 -15.46 -4.80
C TRP A 76 20.06 -14.62 -4.25
N HIS A 77 20.07 -14.40 -2.94
CA HIS A 77 21.13 -13.64 -2.28
C HIS A 77 21.22 -13.96 -0.79
N THR A 78 22.30 -13.48 -0.15
CA THR A 78 22.52 -13.55 1.30
C THR A 78 22.90 -12.19 1.87
N HIS A 79 22.65 -11.98 3.17
CA HIS A 79 23.11 -10.83 3.93
C HIS A 79 24.03 -11.28 5.07
N PRO A 80 25.21 -10.65 5.27
CA PRO A 80 26.17 -11.10 6.28
C PRO A 80 25.68 -10.88 7.72
N LEU A 81 24.78 -9.92 7.93
CA LEU A 81 24.19 -9.59 9.24
C LEU A 81 22.65 -9.70 9.23
N GLY A 82 22.10 -10.41 8.24
CA GLY A 82 20.66 -10.58 8.07
C GLY A 82 19.97 -9.37 7.42
N GLN A 83 18.66 -9.48 7.27
CA GLN A 83 17.82 -8.44 6.67
C GLN A 83 16.43 -8.43 7.30
N THR A 84 15.90 -7.22 7.49
CA THR A 84 14.51 -7.00 7.87
C THR A 84 13.74 -6.40 6.70
N LEU A 85 12.58 -6.97 6.39
CA LEU A 85 11.62 -6.40 5.45
C LEU A 85 10.41 -5.86 6.22
N ILE A 86 9.90 -4.70 5.81
CA ILE A 86 8.63 -4.15 6.31
C ILE A 86 7.74 -3.89 5.10
N VAL A 87 6.71 -4.71 4.92
CA VAL A 87 5.84 -4.62 3.74
C VAL A 87 4.86 -3.48 3.90
N THR A 88 4.75 -2.64 2.87
CA THR A 88 3.92 -1.42 2.91
C THR A 88 2.76 -1.46 1.92
N GLN A 89 2.88 -2.20 0.81
CA GLN A 89 1.85 -2.25 -0.23
C GLN A 89 1.83 -3.61 -0.95
N GLY A 90 0.64 -3.99 -1.45
CA GLY A 90 0.50 -5.07 -2.43
C GLY A 90 0.52 -6.48 -1.86
N LEU A 91 0.97 -7.44 -2.66
CA LEU A 91 1.03 -8.86 -2.30
C LEU A 91 2.36 -9.45 -2.75
N GLY A 92 3.17 -9.89 -1.79
CA GLY A 92 4.52 -10.40 -2.04
C GLY A 92 4.69 -11.87 -1.73
N LEU A 93 5.85 -12.38 -2.12
CA LEU A 93 6.34 -13.71 -1.82
C LEU A 93 7.76 -13.60 -1.25
N VAL A 94 8.10 -14.48 -0.31
CA VAL A 94 9.46 -14.67 0.22
C VAL A 94 9.75 -16.15 0.36
N GLN A 95 11.00 -16.53 0.11
CA GLN A 95 11.45 -17.91 0.29
C GLN A 95 12.91 -17.95 0.74
N ALA A 96 13.19 -18.73 1.78
CA ALA A 96 14.53 -19.18 2.12
C ALA A 96 14.83 -20.51 1.39
N TRP A 97 16.09 -20.73 1.03
CA TRP A 97 16.53 -21.90 0.26
C TRP A 97 16.11 -23.21 0.93
N GLY A 98 15.49 -24.11 0.16
CA GLY A 98 14.95 -25.38 0.65
C GLY A 98 13.66 -25.26 1.50
N GLY A 99 13.24 -24.05 1.85
CA GLY A 99 12.00 -23.79 2.59
C GLY A 99 10.78 -23.55 1.69
N PRO A 100 9.58 -23.48 2.27
CA PRO A 100 8.36 -23.13 1.54
C PRO A 100 8.38 -21.66 1.10
N VAL A 101 7.69 -21.37 0.01
CA VAL A 101 7.36 -19.97 -0.36
C VAL A 101 6.26 -19.49 0.57
N GLN A 102 6.43 -18.30 1.14
CA GLN A 102 5.47 -17.67 2.04
C GLN A 102 4.96 -16.37 1.42
N GLU A 103 3.66 -16.11 1.59
CA GLU A 103 3.05 -14.86 1.19
C GLU A 103 3.31 -13.78 2.25
N ILE A 104 3.51 -12.53 1.80
CA ILE A 104 3.73 -11.37 2.67
C ILE A 104 2.83 -10.20 2.23
N ARG A 105 2.24 -9.49 3.19
CA ARG A 105 1.21 -8.45 3.01
C ARG A 105 1.54 -7.17 3.79
N PRO A 106 0.91 -6.02 3.47
CA PRO A 106 1.14 -4.76 4.19
C PRO A 106 0.95 -4.93 5.70
N GLY A 107 1.96 -4.50 6.47
CA GLY A 107 2.02 -4.68 7.92
C GLY A 107 2.89 -5.86 8.38
N ASP A 108 3.20 -6.81 7.49
CA ASP A 108 4.09 -7.92 7.83
C ASP A 108 5.54 -7.44 7.96
N VAL A 109 6.25 -8.00 8.94
CA VAL A 109 7.68 -7.81 9.17
C VAL A 109 8.38 -9.15 8.97
N VAL A 110 9.32 -9.21 8.03
CA VAL A 110 10.08 -10.43 7.72
C VAL A 110 11.50 -10.28 8.26
N TRP A 111 11.91 -11.18 9.14
CA TRP A 111 13.31 -11.31 9.54
C TRP A 111 13.97 -12.45 8.77
N ILE A 112 15.12 -12.14 8.15
CA ILE A 112 15.92 -13.06 7.35
C ILE A 112 17.27 -13.21 8.04
N PRO A 113 17.59 -14.38 8.62
CA PRO A 113 18.82 -14.56 9.38
C PRO A 113 20.11 -14.34 8.57
N PRO A 114 21.22 -14.00 9.24
CA PRO A 114 22.54 -13.92 8.60
C PRO A 114 22.89 -15.15 7.78
N GLY A 115 23.40 -14.94 6.57
CA GLY A 115 23.83 -16.00 5.66
C GLY A 115 22.70 -16.83 5.03
N ALA A 116 21.43 -16.59 5.38
CA ALA A 116 20.32 -17.33 4.78
C ALA A 116 20.17 -16.96 3.29
N LYS A 117 20.36 -17.96 2.40
CA LYS A 117 20.09 -17.81 0.97
C LYS A 117 18.59 -17.68 0.76
N HIS A 118 18.14 -16.57 0.18
CA HIS A 118 16.72 -16.27 0.04
C HIS A 118 16.43 -15.42 -1.20
N TRP A 119 15.14 -15.31 -1.54
CA TRP A 119 14.62 -14.32 -2.45
C TRP A 119 13.28 -13.77 -1.95
N HIS A 120 12.90 -12.60 -2.46
CA HIS A 120 11.59 -12.00 -2.26
C HIS A 120 11.17 -11.20 -3.49
N GLY A 121 9.88 -10.91 -3.59
CA GLY A 121 9.33 -10.16 -4.71
C GLY A 121 7.82 -10.09 -4.68
N ALA A 122 7.24 -9.60 -5.77
CA ALA A 122 5.80 -9.55 -5.98
C ALA A 122 5.21 -10.95 -6.20
N SER A 123 3.92 -11.08 -5.93
CA SER A 123 3.10 -12.20 -6.39
C SER A 123 2.98 -12.21 -7.93
N PRO A 124 2.51 -13.30 -8.55
CA PRO A 124 2.43 -13.39 -10.02
C PRO A 124 1.48 -12.37 -10.66
N THR A 125 0.48 -11.89 -9.90
CA THR A 125 -0.61 -11.05 -10.44
C THR A 125 -0.72 -9.67 -9.79
N HIS A 126 -0.04 -9.43 -8.67
CA HIS A 126 -0.06 -8.13 -7.98
C HIS A 126 1.36 -7.69 -7.63
N GLY A 127 1.67 -6.42 -7.88
CA GLY A 127 2.89 -5.78 -7.39
C GLY A 127 2.95 -5.71 -5.87
N MET A 128 4.13 -5.40 -5.34
CA MET A 128 4.40 -5.30 -3.91
C MET A 128 5.49 -4.28 -3.62
N ALA A 129 5.39 -3.57 -2.49
CA ALA A 129 6.44 -2.70 -2.00
C ALA A 129 6.77 -2.97 -0.53
N HIS A 130 8.05 -2.88 -0.20
CA HIS A 130 8.54 -3.00 1.17
C HIS A 130 9.79 -2.14 1.41
N TYR A 131 10.03 -1.78 2.67
CA TYR A 131 11.36 -1.35 3.08
C TYR A 131 12.26 -2.58 3.23
N ALA A 132 13.48 -2.51 2.70
CA ALA A 132 14.53 -3.48 2.93
C ALA A 132 15.61 -2.83 3.80
N ILE A 133 15.94 -3.44 4.93
CA ILE A 133 16.86 -2.89 5.92
C ILE A 133 17.92 -3.96 6.23
N ALA A 134 19.19 -3.62 6.06
CA ALA A 134 20.30 -4.53 6.35
C ALA A 134 21.51 -3.75 6.87
N GLU A 135 22.36 -4.43 7.62
CA GLU A 135 23.66 -3.90 8.06
C GLU A 135 24.78 -4.32 7.13
N GLN A 136 25.76 -3.45 6.96
CA GLN A 136 27.02 -3.75 6.27
C GLN A 136 28.01 -4.44 7.20
N LEU A 137 28.70 -5.45 6.68
CA LEU A 137 29.91 -6.02 7.25
C LEU A 137 31.04 -5.83 6.24
N GLU A 138 32.15 -5.20 6.65
CA GLU A 138 33.31 -4.94 5.78
C GLU A 138 32.95 -4.20 4.48
N GLY A 139 32.02 -3.24 4.57
CA GLY A 139 31.55 -2.44 3.43
C GLY A 139 30.56 -3.17 2.51
N LYS A 140 30.12 -4.39 2.88
CA LYS A 140 29.19 -5.20 2.09
C LYS A 140 27.91 -5.50 2.87
N ALA A 141 26.77 -5.23 2.26
CA ALA A 141 25.46 -5.59 2.81
C ALA A 141 24.87 -6.85 2.18
N VAL A 142 25.28 -7.26 0.98
CA VAL A 142 24.61 -8.31 0.21
C VAL A 142 25.59 -9.08 -0.68
N ASP A 143 25.42 -10.40 -0.76
CA ASP A 143 26.04 -11.26 -1.76
C ASP A 143 24.97 -11.75 -2.75
N TRP A 144 25.05 -11.30 -4.00
CA TRP A 144 24.14 -11.72 -5.06
C TRP A 144 24.57 -13.07 -5.65
N LEU A 145 23.58 -13.91 -5.94
CA LEU A 145 23.76 -15.26 -6.50
C LEU A 145 22.95 -15.39 -7.81
N GLU A 146 22.54 -16.61 -8.15
CA GLU A 146 21.80 -16.88 -9.38
C GLU A 146 20.36 -16.36 -9.36
N LYS A 147 19.79 -16.16 -10.56
CA LYS A 147 18.37 -15.80 -10.71
C LYS A 147 17.44 -16.87 -10.14
N VAL A 148 16.32 -16.43 -9.57
CA VAL A 148 15.18 -17.31 -9.31
C VAL A 148 14.53 -17.69 -10.64
N SER A 149 14.69 -18.95 -11.02
CA SER A 149 14.09 -19.52 -12.24
C SER A 149 12.56 -19.51 -12.18
N ASP A 150 11.89 -19.49 -13.32
CA ASP A 150 10.42 -19.54 -13.38
C ASP A 150 9.82 -20.79 -12.73
N PRO A 151 10.44 -21.99 -12.80
CA PRO A 151 9.96 -23.15 -12.04
C PRO A 151 10.04 -22.94 -10.52
N GLN A 152 11.14 -22.38 -10.00
CA GLN A 152 11.27 -22.06 -8.57
C GLN A 152 10.20 -21.05 -8.13
N TYR A 153 9.98 -20.02 -8.95
CA TYR A 153 8.95 -19.01 -8.68
C TYR A 153 7.51 -19.59 -8.72
N ARG A 154 7.23 -20.49 -9.67
CA ARG A 154 5.90 -21.12 -9.83
C ARG A 154 5.60 -22.21 -8.79
N ALA A 155 6.61 -22.77 -8.13
CA ALA A 155 6.41 -23.72 -7.03
C ALA A 155 5.64 -23.11 -5.83
N ALA A 156 5.50 -21.77 -5.79
CA ALA A 156 4.66 -21.02 -4.84
C ALA A 156 3.15 -21.31 -4.91
N ARG A 157 2.68 -22.15 -5.84
CA ARG A 157 1.24 -22.34 -6.14
C ARG A 157 0.45 -23.28 -5.23
N GLN A 158 1.04 -23.89 -4.20
CA GLN A 158 0.32 -24.87 -3.37
C GLN A 158 -0.15 -24.27 -2.04
N ALA A 159 -1.36 -23.71 -2.06
CA ALA A 159 -2.24 -23.50 -0.89
C ALA A 159 -3.65 -24.03 -1.23
N PRO A 160 -4.43 -24.48 -0.24
CA PRO A 160 -5.40 -25.56 -0.40
C PRO A 160 -6.66 -25.15 -1.19
N ALA A 161 -7.23 -26.13 -1.90
CA ALA A 161 -8.51 -25.98 -2.58
C ALA A 161 -9.61 -25.59 -1.58
N ALA A 162 -10.20 -24.42 -1.77
CA ALA A 162 -11.42 -24.04 -1.07
C ALA A 162 -12.57 -24.96 -1.53
N SER A 163 -13.27 -25.54 -0.56
CA SER A 163 -14.48 -26.33 -0.73
C SER A 163 -15.53 -25.55 -1.52
N SER A 164 -15.97 -26.09 -2.66
CA SER A 164 -17.08 -25.54 -3.44
C SER A 164 -18.41 -25.83 -2.74
N ALA A 165 -19.06 -24.81 -2.20
CA ALA A 165 -20.50 -24.86 -1.95
C ALA A 165 -21.26 -24.83 -3.30
N PRO A 166 -22.46 -25.44 -3.39
CA PRO A 166 -23.22 -25.46 -4.63
C PRO A 166 -23.69 -24.05 -5.05
N ALA A 167 -23.62 -23.78 -6.34
CA ALA A 167 -23.97 -22.47 -6.91
C ALA A 167 -25.48 -22.17 -6.82
N PRO A 168 -25.88 -20.92 -6.54
CA PRO A 168 -27.27 -20.51 -6.57
C PRO A 168 -27.84 -20.46 -8.01
N ALA A 169 -29.16 -20.63 -8.14
CA ALA A 169 -29.89 -20.78 -9.40
C ALA A 169 -29.99 -19.51 -10.28
N SER A 170 -29.32 -18.41 -9.93
CA SER A 170 -29.25 -17.17 -10.72
C SER A 170 -27.93 -16.46 -10.48
N PRO A 171 -27.32 -15.86 -11.53
CA PRO A 171 -26.00 -15.25 -11.40
C PRO A 171 -26.04 -14.05 -10.46
N THR A 172 -25.10 -14.00 -9.51
CA THR A 172 -24.92 -12.91 -8.55
C THR A 172 -24.59 -11.58 -9.26
N PRO A 173 -24.68 -10.42 -8.58
CA PRO A 173 -24.22 -9.16 -9.15
C PRO A 173 -22.76 -9.21 -9.64
N ALA A 174 -21.87 -9.91 -8.93
CA ALA A 174 -20.48 -10.08 -9.36
C ALA A 174 -20.37 -10.93 -10.63
N GLN A 175 -21.14 -12.01 -10.72
CA GLN A 175 -21.18 -12.85 -11.92
C GLN A 175 -21.79 -12.13 -13.12
N ARG A 176 -22.80 -11.28 -12.92
CA ARG A 176 -23.37 -10.48 -14.02
C ARG A 176 -22.40 -9.41 -14.52
N LEU A 177 -21.61 -8.83 -13.62
CA LEU A 177 -20.69 -7.75 -13.96
C LEU A 177 -19.39 -8.25 -14.60
N LEU A 178 -18.89 -9.40 -14.16
CA LEU A 178 -17.52 -9.86 -14.46
C LEU A 178 -17.45 -11.33 -14.88
N GLY A 179 -18.53 -12.11 -14.79
CA GLY A 179 -18.46 -13.58 -14.85
C GLY A 179 -18.07 -14.12 -16.23
N ASP A 180 -18.36 -13.38 -17.29
CA ASP A 180 -17.99 -13.68 -18.66
C ASP A 180 -16.51 -13.38 -18.96
N VAL A 181 -15.96 -12.31 -18.38
CA VAL A 181 -14.57 -11.87 -18.60
C VAL A 181 -13.59 -12.45 -17.59
N ASN A 182 -13.99 -12.57 -16.32
CA ASN A 182 -13.17 -13.03 -15.20
C ASN A 182 -14.00 -13.84 -14.18
N PRO A 183 -14.38 -15.08 -14.54
CA PRO A 183 -15.23 -15.93 -13.71
C PRO A 183 -14.62 -16.23 -12.33
N LYS A 184 -13.28 -16.32 -12.23
CA LYS A 184 -12.64 -16.56 -10.94
C LYS A 184 -12.74 -15.36 -10.02
N LEU A 185 -12.61 -14.14 -10.54
CA LEU A 185 -12.79 -12.94 -9.73
C LEU A 185 -14.24 -12.78 -9.27
N ALA A 186 -15.21 -13.08 -10.14
CA ALA A 186 -16.63 -13.11 -9.76
C ALA A 186 -16.86 -14.11 -8.61
N GLN A 187 -16.32 -15.32 -8.75
CA GLN A 187 -16.38 -16.33 -7.70
C GLN A 187 -15.74 -15.85 -6.38
N LEU A 188 -14.53 -15.29 -6.42
CA LEU A 188 -13.85 -14.80 -5.20
C LEU A 188 -14.60 -13.63 -4.56
N THR A 189 -15.26 -12.80 -5.37
CA THR A 189 -16.10 -11.71 -4.88
C THR A 189 -17.30 -12.25 -4.12
N ASP A 190 -17.93 -13.31 -4.64
CA ASP A 190 -19.07 -13.96 -4.00
C ASP A 190 -18.65 -14.76 -2.76
N ASP A 191 -17.72 -15.70 -2.91
CA ASP A 191 -17.42 -16.70 -1.90
C ASP A 191 -16.55 -16.12 -0.78
N VAL A 192 -15.51 -15.36 -1.13
CA VAL A 192 -14.49 -14.91 -0.18
C VAL A 192 -14.80 -13.51 0.33
N LEU A 193 -14.99 -12.55 -0.57
CA LEU A 193 -15.18 -11.17 -0.14
C LEU A 193 -16.52 -11.01 0.58
N PHE A 194 -17.65 -11.26 -0.10
CA PHE A 194 -18.96 -11.03 0.49
C PHE A 194 -19.48 -12.23 1.30
N GLY A 195 -19.14 -13.46 0.91
CA GLY A 195 -19.57 -14.70 1.57
C GLY A 195 -18.83 -15.02 2.87
N ASP A 196 -17.57 -14.61 3.00
CA ASP A 196 -16.77 -14.78 4.22
C ASP A 196 -16.41 -13.43 4.85
N VAL A 197 -15.47 -12.68 4.26
CA VAL A 197 -14.83 -11.52 4.92
C VAL A 197 -15.84 -10.48 5.43
N TRP A 198 -16.86 -10.15 4.63
CA TRP A 198 -17.93 -9.22 5.03
C TRP A 198 -18.95 -9.84 6.00
N ALA A 199 -19.12 -11.16 5.99
CA ALA A 199 -20.05 -11.90 6.84
C ALA A 199 -19.46 -12.26 8.21
N ARG A 200 -18.13 -12.17 8.38
CA ARG A 200 -17.45 -12.55 9.63
C ARG A 200 -17.99 -11.79 10.84
N PRO A 201 -18.16 -12.49 11.99
CA PRO A 201 -18.48 -11.83 13.25
C PRO A 201 -17.31 -10.95 13.71
N GLY A 202 -17.59 -9.86 14.42
CA GLY A 202 -16.60 -8.98 15.05
C GLY A 202 -16.67 -7.51 14.62
N LEU A 203 -17.04 -7.24 13.36
CA LEU A 203 -17.43 -5.90 12.91
C LEU A 203 -18.79 -5.98 12.24
N SER A 204 -19.65 -5.03 12.59
CA SER A 204 -20.98 -4.92 11.99
C SER A 204 -20.87 -4.57 10.50
N PRO A 205 -21.87 -4.92 9.67
CA PRO A 205 -21.92 -4.48 8.27
C PRO A 205 -21.83 -2.95 8.14
N ARG A 206 -22.38 -2.22 9.10
CA ARG A 206 -22.25 -0.76 9.22
C ARG A 206 -20.78 -0.35 9.33
N ASP A 207 -20.05 -0.87 10.32
CA ASP A 207 -18.67 -0.46 10.57
C ASP A 207 -17.72 -0.90 9.46
N ARG A 208 -17.97 -2.06 8.83
CA ARG A 208 -17.24 -2.50 7.63
C ARG A 208 -17.45 -1.55 6.46
N SER A 209 -18.68 -1.09 6.25
CA SER A 209 -18.99 -0.07 5.25
C SER A 209 -18.28 1.25 5.55
N LEU A 210 -18.29 1.72 6.79
CA LEU A 210 -17.57 2.94 7.19
C LEU A 210 -16.07 2.82 6.90
N ALA A 211 -15.43 1.73 7.35
CA ALA A 211 -14.02 1.49 7.11
C ALA A 211 -13.68 1.41 5.60
N THR A 212 -14.52 0.75 4.81
CA THR A 212 -14.32 0.62 3.36
C THR A 212 -14.47 1.98 2.66
N VAL A 213 -15.51 2.76 3.00
CA VAL A 213 -15.70 4.11 2.47
C VAL A 213 -14.51 5.00 2.84
N SER A 214 -14.06 4.98 4.10
CA SER A 214 -12.89 5.76 4.54
C SER A 214 -11.62 5.40 3.76
N ALA A 215 -11.38 4.11 3.52
CA ALA A 215 -10.23 3.66 2.73
C ALA A 215 -10.31 4.12 1.27
N LEU A 216 -11.49 4.02 0.64
CA LEU A 216 -11.69 4.46 -0.75
C LEU A 216 -11.52 5.97 -0.93
N ILE A 217 -11.94 6.76 0.06
CA ILE A 217 -11.68 8.21 0.11
C ILE A 217 -10.18 8.46 0.23
N ALA A 218 -9.51 7.82 1.19
CA ALA A 218 -8.08 8.00 1.43
C ALA A 218 -7.21 7.63 0.22
N MET A 219 -7.61 6.61 -0.55
CA MET A 219 -6.94 6.18 -1.76
C MET A 219 -7.38 6.92 -3.03
N ASN A 220 -8.30 7.89 -2.92
CA ASN A 220 -8.91 8.62 -4.04
C ASN A 220 -9.41 7.66 -5.15
N ARG A 221 -10.31 6.72 -4.81
CA ARG A 221 -10.91 5.72 -5.70
C ARG A 221 -12.41 5.98 -5.96
N PRO A 222 -12.77 7.06 -6.69
CA PRO A 222 -14.16 7.50 -6.83
C PRO A 222 -15.07 6.49 -7.54
N ASP A 223 -14.55 5.73 -8.49
CA ASP A 223 -15.33 4.76 -9.29
C ASP A 223 -15.94 3.65 -8.43
N GLN A 224 -15.22 3.25 -7.36
CA GLN A 224 -15.68 2.25 -6.40
C GLN A 224 -16.43 2.89 -5.23
N LEU A 225 -16.17 4.17 -4.93
CA LEU A 225 -16.77 4.88 -3.80
C LEU A 225 -18.30 4.98 -3.93
N ARG A 226 -18.83 5.19 -5.14
CA ARG A 226 -20.28 5.36 -5.35
C ARG A 226 -21.09 4.16 -4.83
N SER A 227 -20.75 2.95 -5.28
CA SER A 227 -21.47 1.74 -4.89
C SER A 227 -21.32 1.43 -3.38
N HIS A 228 -20.17 1.79 -2.79
CA HIS A 228 -19.92 1.59 -1.37
C HIS A 228 -20.61 2.62 -0.48
N LEU A 229 -20.83 3.86 -0.95
CA LEU A 229 -21.68 4.82 -0.24
C LEU A 229 -23.15 4.37 -0.22
N GLN A 230 -23.66 3.78 -1.30
CA GLN A 230 -25.00 3.19 -1.29
C GLN A 230 -25.08 2.01 -0.31
N ARG A 231 -24.14 1.06 -0.41
CA ARG A 231 -24.05 -0.07 0.52
C ARG A 231 -23.89 0.36 1.97
N ALA A 232 -23.19 1.46 2.23
CA ALA A 232 -23.06 2.03 3.56
C ALA A 232 -24.41 2.46 4.13
N ARG A 233 -25.24 3.12 3.32
CA ARG A 233 -26.62 3.48 3.69
C ARG A 233 -27.48 2.25 3.92
N ASP A 234 -27.41 1.26 3.03
CA ASP A 234 -28.16 0.00 3.16
C ASP A 234 -27.77 -0.75 4.44
N ASN A 235 -26.50 -0.61 4.88
CA ASN A 235 -25.98 -1.18 6.12
C ASN A 235 -26.20 -0.27 7.36
N GLY A 236 -26.93 0.84 7.23
CA GLY A 236 -27.36 1.67 8.35
C GLY A 236 -26.49 2.88 8.69
N LEU A 237 -25.56 3.30 7.82
CA LEU A 237 -24.92 4.62 7.94
C LEU A 237 -25.84 5.71 7.41
N THR A 238 -26.00 6.76 8.19
CA THR A 238 -26.73 7.96 7.77
C THR A 238 -25.89 8.83 6.82
N GLU A 239 -26.56 9.65 6.01
CA GLU A 239 -25.88 10.63 5.17
C GLU A 239 -25.05 11.61 6.01
N GLN A 240 -25.53 11.98 7.20
CA GLN A 240 -24.82 12.86 8.13
C GLN A 240 -23.50 12.24 8.60
N GLU A 241 -23.51 10.96 9.01
CA GLU A 241 -22.29 10.26 9.43
C GLU A 241 -21.28 10.12 8.28
N LEU A 242 -21.76 9.87 7.05
CA LEU A 242 -20.90 9.80 5.88
C LEU A 242 -20.27 11.15 5.52
N VAL A 243 -21.05 12.24 5.62
CA VAL A 243 -20.54 13.61 5.42
C VAL A 243 -19.51 13.97 6.49
N GLU A 244 -19.77 13.61 7.75
CA GLU A 244 -18.82 13.85 8.84
C GLU A 244 -17.52 13.06 8.61
N ALA A 245 -17.61 11.80 8.19
CA ALA A 245 -16.44 11.00 7.84
C ALA A 245 -15.62 11.61 6.69
N ILE A 246 -16.27 12.09 5.62
CA ILE A 246 -15.60 12.78 4.51
C ILE A 246 -14.89 14.05 5.00
N THR A 247 -15.56 14.85 5.84
CA THR A 247 -15.03 16.09 6.40
C THR A 247 -13.82 15.82 7.29
N HIS A 248 -13.92 14.83 8.17
CA HIS A 248 -12.82 14.40 9.02
C HIS A 248 -11.61 13.95 8.20
N LEU A 249 -11.85 13.15 7.15
CA LEU A 249 -10.78 12.64 6.29
C LEU A 249 -10.12 13.73 5.43
N ALA A 250 -10.73 14.90 5.23
CA ALA A 250 -10.09 16.00 4.49
C ALA A 250 -8.72 16.41 5.07
N PHE A 251 -8.56 16.29 6.40
CA PHE A 251 -7.33 16.64 7.10
C PHE A 251 -6.24 15.56 7.03
N TYR A 252 -6.60 14.31 6.73
CA TYR A 252 -5.67 13.17 6.72
C TYR A 252 -5.40 12.65 5.31
N ALA A 253 -6.42 12.67 4.44
CA ALA A 253 -6.37 12.23 3.05
C ALA A 253 -6.24 13.38 2.04
N GLY A 254 -6.25 14.63 2.52
CA GLY A 254 -6.15 15.83 1.72
C GLY A 254 -7.49 16.36 1.19
N TRP A 255 -7.56 17.69 1.07
CA TRP A 255 -8.75 18.41 0.60
C TRP A 255 -9.28 17.93 -0.76
N PRO A 256 -8.44 17.66 -1.79
CA PRO A 256 -8.93 17.17 -3.08
C PRO A 256 -9.70 15.85 -2.98
N SER A 257 -9.23 14.91 -2.16
CA SER A 257 -9.89 13.61 -1.94
C SER A 257 -11.27 13.80 -1.30
N ALA A 258 -11.38 14.71 -0.33
CA ALA A 258 -12.66 15.04 0.31
C ALA A 258 -13.63 15.76 -0.65
N VAL A 259 -13.14 16.66 -1.51
CA VAL A 259 -13.97 17.31 -2.55
C VAL A 259 -14.51 16.27 -3.53
N THR A 260 -13.66 15.39 -4.06
CA THR A 260 -14.08 14.30 -4.94
C THR A 260 -15.08 13.37 -4.26
N ALA A 261 -14.84 12.99 -3.00
CA ALA A 261 -15.76 12.16 -2.24
C ALA A 261 -17.12 12.86 -2.04
N SER A 262 -17.10 14.17 -1.75
CA SER A 262 -18.31 14.99 -1.60
C SER A 262 -19.12 15.08 -2.90
N THR A 263 -18.46 15.16 -4.06
CA THR A 263 -19.18 15.16 -5.35
C THR A 263 -19.86 13.83 -5.62
N VAL A 264 -19.19 12.70 -5.32
CA VAL A 264 -19.79 11.36 -5.46
C VAL A 264 -20.94 11.18 -4.46
N ALA A 265 -20.74 11.58 -3.21
CA ALA A 265 -21.76 11.49 -2.16
C ALA A 265 -23.03 12.28 -2.53
N ARG A 266 -22.87 13.50 -3.03
CA ARG A 266 -23.99 14.32 -3.52
C ARG A 266 -24.83 13.62 -4.57
N GLU A 267 -24.20 12.85 -5.46
CA GLU A 267 -24.92 12.13 -6.51
C GLU A 267 -25.66 10.91 -5.97
N VAL A 268 -25.06 10.18 -5.03
CA VAL A 268 -25.70 9.02 -4.36
C VAL A 268 -26.88 9.48 -3.50
N PHE A 269 -26.73 10.54 -2.70
CA PHE A 269 -27.76 10.99 -1.77
C PHE A 269 -28.98 11.61 -2.47
N ARG A 270 -28.81 12.10 -3.71
CA ARG A 270 -29.90 12.67 -4.51
C ARG A 270 -30.71 11.62 -5.28
N GLN A 271 -30.19 10.40 -5.43
CA GLN A 271 -30.95 9.29 -5.99
C GLN A 271 -31.87 8.76 -4.90
N LYS A 272 -33.18 9.02 -5.05
CA LYS A 272 -34.25 8.44 -4.24
C LYS A 272 -34.64 7.07 -4.79
#